data_AF-A0A399NKL0-F1
#
_entry.id   AF-A0A399NKL0-F1
#
_cell.length_a   1.000
_cell.length_b   1.000
_cell.length_c   1.000
_cell.angle_alpha   90.00
_cell.angle_beta   90.00
_cell.angle_gamma   90.00
#
_symmetry.space_group_name_H-M   'P 1'
#
loop_
_entity.id
_entity.type
_entity.pdbx_description
1 polymer ?
#
loop_
_entity_poly.entity_id
_entity_poly.type
_entity_poly.pdbx_seq_one_letter_code
_entity_poly.pdbx_strand_id
1 'polypeptide(L)' 'MTDTWGWTGPDTPEPSPEALARALHDVERPVFVVDTPDGPAVASTGGLSAQPTARLLAAAGRVDPDALG' A
#
# COMPACT_ATOMS: atom_id res chain seq x y z
N MET A 1 19.78 12.59 6.36
CA MET A 1 18.56 12.31 7.12
C MET A 1 17.67 11.49 6.21
N THR A 2 17.56 10.18 6.46
CA THR A 2 16.63 9.32 5.73
C THR A 2 15.26 9.54 6.35
N ASP A 3 14.48 10.47 5.80
CA ASP A 3 13.07 10.58 6.12
C ASP A 3 12.43 9.23 5.81
N THR A 4 12.26 8.41 6.85
CA THR A 4 11.83 7.01 6.71
C THR A 4 10.31 7.01 6.65
N TRP A 5 9.75 7.74 5.69
CA TRP A 5 8.33 7.66 5.38
C TRP A 5 8.02 6.20 5.06
N GLY A 6 7.15 5.61 5.86
CA GLY A 6 6.66 4.25 5.67
C GLY A 6 5.15 4.24 5.72
N TRP A 7 4.58 3.08 5.99
CA TRP A 7 3.14 2.90 6.03
C TRP A 7 2.65 2.71 7.47
N THR A 8 1.50 3.32 7.77
CA THR A 8 0.72 3.08 8.98
C THR A 8 -0.76 2.96 8.61
N GLY A 9 -1.44 1.96 9.14
CA GLY A 9 -2.87 1.76 8.90
C GLY A 9 -3.54 0.90 9.97
N PRO A 10 -4.89 0.89 10.00
CA PRO A 10 -5.66 0.10 10.96
C PRO A 10 -5.72 -1.38 10.60
N ASP A 11 -5.55 -1.71 9.33
CA ASP A 11 -5.70 -3.08 8.83
C ASP A 11 -4.37 -3.84 8.89
N THR A 12 -4.45 -5.17 8.92
CA THR A 12 -3.25 -6.00 8.75
C THR A 12 -3.00 -6.19 7.26
N PRO A 13 -1.79 -5.85 6.75
CA PRO A 13 -1.43 -6.12 5.36
C PRO A 13 -1.59 -7.60 5.01
N GLU A 14 -2.12 -7.91 3.82
CA GLU A 14 -2.39 -9.27 3.37
C GLU A 14 -1.20 -9.81 2.54
N PRO A 15 -0.50 -10.87 2.98
CA PRO A 15 0.64 -11.44 2.27
C PRO A 15 0.19 -12.53 1.28
N SER A 16 -0.66 -12.19 0.30
CA SER A 16 -1.08 -13.14 -0.73
C SER A 16 -1.07 -12.54 -2.15
N PRO A 17 -0.68 -13.32 -3.18
CA PRO A 17 -0.77 -12.91 -4.56
C PRO A 17 -2.20 -12.52 -4.98
N GLU A 18 -3.21 -13.22 -4.48
CA GLU A 18 -4.62 -12.94 -4.76
C GLU A 18 -5.06 -11.59 -4.18
N ALA A 19 -4.61 -11.25 -2.96
CA ALA A 19 -4.88 -9.95 -2.37
C ALA A 19 -4.23 -8.82 -3.17
N LEU A 20 -2.98 -9.03 -3.62
CA LEU A 20 -2.28 -8.06 -4.48
C LEU A 20 -3.03 -7.86 -5.80
N ALA A 21 -3.42 -8.96 -6.47
CA ALA A 21 -4.18 -8.89 -7.72
C ALA A 21 -5.49 -8.11 -7.53
N ARG A 22 -6.27 -8.44 -6.49
CA ARG A 22 -7.51 -7.73 -6.16
C ARG A 22 -7.27 -6.23 -5.93
N ALA A 23 -6.22 -5.88 -5.19
CA ALA A 23 -5.88 -4.48 -4.92
C ALA A 23 -5.48 -3.72 -6.20
N LEU A 24 -4.70 -4.34 -7.09
CA LEU A 24 -4.30 -3.73 -8.36
C LEU A 24 -5.47 -3.53 -9.33
N HIS A 25 -6.51 -4.37 -9.25
CA HIS A 25 -7.72 -4.24 -10.07
C HIS A 25 -8.70 -3.18 -9.53
N ASP A 26 -8.63 -2.80 -8.25
CA ASP A 26 -9.47 -1.76 -7.65
C ASP A 26 -8.78 -0.39 -7.73
N VAL A 27 -8.83 0.21 -8.92
CA VAL A 27 -8.16 1.49 -9.21
C VAL A 27 -8.73 2.69 -8.44
N GLU A 28 -9.92 2.54 -7.85
CA GLU A 28 -10.57 3.57 -7.05
C GLU A 28 -9.97 3.69 -5.63
N ARG A 29 -9.13 2.73 -5.24
CA ARG A 29 -8.47 2.71 -3.92
C ARG A 29 -6.95 2.83 -4.04
N PRO A 30 -6.29 3.48 -3.08
CA PRO A 30 -4.85 3.43 -3.01
C PRO A 30 -4.38 2.01 -2.65
N VAL A 31 -3.19 1.67 -3.12
CA VAL A 31 -2.52 0.41 -2.81
C VAL A 31 -1.17 0.71 -2.20
N PHE A 32 -0.86 0.04 -1.10
CA PHE A 32 0.43 0.11 -0.43
C PHE A 32 1.03 -1.28 -0.39
N VAL A 33 2.26 -1.41 -0.89
CA VAL A 33 3.06 -2.63 -0.75
C VAL A 33 4.05 -2.38 0.39
N VAL A 34 4.00 -3.22 1.41
CA VAL A 34 4.78 -3.06 2.64
C VAL A 34 5.59 -4.31 2.93
N ASP A 35 6.71 -4.10 3.61
CA ASP A 35 7.58 -5.18 4.07
C ASP A 35 7.07 -5.69 5.43
N THR A 36 6.82 -6.99 5.53
CA THR A 36 6.40 -7.65 6.78
C THR A 36 7.37 -8.79 7.11
N PRO A 37 7.38 -9.30 8.36
CA PRO A 37 8.24 -10.44 8.72
C PRO A 37 8.02 -11.68 7.84
N ASP A 38 6.81 -11.86 7.31
CA ASP A 38 6.43 -12.98 6.45
C ASP A 38 6.67 -12.70 4.95
N GLY A 39 7.23 -11.52 4.63
CA GLY A 39 7.51 -11.06 3.27
C GLY A 39 6.64 -9.87 2.84
N PRO A 40 6.65 -9.51 1.55
CA PRO A 40 5.85 -8.41 1.03
C PRO A 40 4.34 -8.68 1.19
N ALA A 41 3.61 -7.68 1.65
CA ALA A 41 2.16 -7.73 1.80
C ALA A 41 1.51 -6.47 1.22
N VAL A 42 0.22 -6.57 0.91
CA VAL A 42 -0.56 -5.45 0.36
C VAL A 42 -1.55 -4.91 1.39
N ALA A 43 -1.69 -3.58 1.44
CA ALA A 43 -2.74 -2.90 2.18
C ALA A 43 -3.47 -1.93 1.26
N SER A 44 -4.81 -1.88 1.35
CA SER A 44 -5.66 -0.96 0.58
C SER A 44 -6.16 0.23 1.41
N THR A 45 -5.66 0.37 2.64
CA THR A 45 -6.02 1.43 3.60
C THR A 45 -4.76 1.91 4.33
N GLY A 46 -4.92 2.91 5.20
CA GLY A 46 -3.80 3.55 5.88
C GLY A 46 -3.17 4.65 5.04
N GLY A 47 -1.93 5.02 5.36
CA GLY A 47 -1.24 6.10 4.67
C GLY A 47 0.24 6.22 4.99
N LEU A 48 0.87 7.15 4.30
CA LEU A 48 2.27 7.51 4.51
C LEU A 48 2.43 8.19 5.87
N SER A 49 3.37 7.69 6.67
CA SER A 49 3.65 8.20 8.01
C SER A 49 5.15 8.36 8.22
N ALA A 50 5.53 9.45 8.88
CA ALA A 50 6.89 9.64 9.41
C ALA A 50 7.16 8.80 10.67
N GLN A 51 6.10 8.19 11.25
CA GLN A 51 6.17 7.19 12.32
C GLN A 51 5.50 5.90 11.83
N PRO A 52 6.16 5.17 10.92
CA PRO A 52 5.56 4.02 10.27
C PRO A 52 5.47 2.80 11.19
N THR A 53 4.43 1.99 11.01
CA THR A 53 4.32 0.66 11.63
C THR A 53 4.91 -0.43 10.72
N ALA A 54 5.02 -0.17 9.42
CA ALA A 54 5.69 -1.05 8.47
C ALA A 54 6.51 -0.23 7.46
N ARG A 55 7.59 -0.83 6.95
CA ARG A 55 8.38 -0.23 5.88
C ARG A 55 7.57 -0.26 4.58
N LEU A 56 7.47 0.88 3.91
CA LEU A 56 6.85 0.96 2.59
C LEU A 56 7.84 0.53 1.50
N LEU A 57 7.37 -0.30 0.58
CA LEU A 57 8.13 -0.75 -0.59
C LEU A 57 7.65 -0.05 -1.88
N ALA A 58 6.34 0.11 -2.04
CA ALA A 58 5.73 0.83 -3.14
C ALA A 58 4.34 1.36 -2.74
N ALA A 59 3.88 2.41 -3.41
CA ALA A 59 2.50 2.89 -3.27
C ALA A 59 1.95 3.33 -4.63
N ALA A 60 0.67 3.08 -4.84
CA ALA A 60 -0.11 3.62 -5.95
C ALA A 60 -1.31 4.37 -5.37
N GLY A 61 -1.54 5.59 -5.84
CA GLY A 61 -2.75 6.34 -5.51
C GLY A 61 -3.95 5.84 -6.31
N ARG A 62 -5.14 6.31 -5.94
CA ARG A 62 -6.34 6.19 -6.76
C ARG A 62 -6.05 6.74 -8.16
N VAL A 63 -6.50 6.00 -9.18
CA VAL A 63 -6.48 6.45 -10.57
C VAL A 63 -7.92 6.78 -10.96
N ASP A 64 -8.14 8.02 -11.37
CA ASP A 64 -9.40 8.42 -11.99
C ASP A 64 -9.34 8.05 -13.48
N PRO A 65 -10.16 7.10 -13.96
CA PRO A 65 -10.13 6.70 -15.36
C PRO A 65 -10.56 7.83 -16.29
N ASP A 66 -11.40 8.76 -15.84
CA ASP A 66 -11.84 9.90 -16.65
C ASP A 66 -10.75 10.98 -16.77
N ALA A 67 -9.72 10.90 -15.92
CA ALA A 67 -8.52 11.73 -16.03
C ALA A 67 -7.50 11.16 -17.06
N LEU A 68 -7.78 9.99 -17.63
CA LEU A 68 -7.00 9.43 -18.73
C LEU A 68 -7.55 10.06 -20.03
N GLY A 69 -6.67 10.79 -20.73
CA GLY A 69 -7.02 11.77 -21.77
C GLY A 69 -7.81 11.27 -22.98
#